data_AF-A0A5B0LWX0-F1
#
_entry.id   AF-A0A5B0LWX0-F1
#
_cell.length_a   1.000
_cell.length_b   1.000
_cell.length_c   1.000
_cell.angle_alpha   90.00
_cell.angle_beta   90.00
_cell.angle_gamma   90.00
#
_symmetry.space_group_name_H-M   'P 1'
#
loop_
_entity.id
_entity.type
_entity.pdbx_description
1 polymer ?
#
loop_
_entity_poly.entity_id
_entity_poly.type
_entity_poly.pdbx_seq_one_letter_code
_entity_poly.pdbx_strand_id
1 'polypeptide(L)'
;MERLVPMIDSAPPNLKGTVVGAIGSAAYAAKGAFEPYFDVCMQRITPFLSLKGEGDEQELRGIAQDTVSTLASAVGKEKFRPFRDGCLNIVFGAIELNSPTLRECSMIFFGTLAKVYESEFVAYLPRVMPAVFASLGQSEEDDGSVLPSEMIKGFKAADDDEDEAEEDSAFVDVEDVDLGDDDST
;
A
#
# COMPACT_ATOMS: atom_id res chain seq x y z
N MET A 1 -13.09 -7.01 17.05
CA MET A 1 -13.64 -7.54 15.77
C MET A 1 -15.13 -7.86 15.82
N GLU A 2 -15.66 -8.41 16.91
CA GLU A 2 -17.10 -8.75 17.06
C GLU A 2 -18.07 -7.58 16.82
N ARG A 3 -17.62 -6.33 16.99
CA ARG A 3 -18.43 -5.13 16.69
C ARG A 3 -18.25 -4.62 15.27
N LEU A 4 -17.00 -4.55 14.78
CA LEU A 4 -16.69 -3.98 13.46
C LEU A 4 -17.18 -4.85 12.31
N VAL A 5 -17.05 -6.18 12.42
CA VAL A 5 -17.44 -7.09 11.32
C VAL A 5 -18.93 -6.99 10.99
N PRO A 6 -19.88 -7.06 11.96
CA PRO A 6 -21.29 -6.82 11.69
C PRO A 6 -21.59 -5.43 11.11
N MET A 7 -20.83 -4.41 11.52
CA MET A 7 -21.03 -3.04 11.04
C MET A 7 -20.73 -2.86 9.55
N ILE A 8 -19.94 -3.74 8.92
CA ILE A 8 -19.75 -3.71 7.46
C ILE A 8 -21.09 -3.82 6.72
N ASP A 9 -22.01 -4.62 7.25
CA ASP A 9 -23.32 -4.86 6.64
C ASP A 9 -24.32 -3.78 7.06
N SER A 10 -24.32 -3.40 8.33
CA SER A 10 -25.36 -2.55 8.92
C SER A 10 -25.08 -1.04 8.89
N ALA A 11 -23.84 -0.62 8.70
CA ALA A 11 -23.48 0.80 8.67
C ALA A 11 -24.09 1.49 7.44
N PRO A 12 -24.47 2.79 7.55
CA PRO A 12 -24.89 3.55 6.38
C PRO A 12 -23.73 3.68 5.37
N PRO A 13 -24.01 3.82 4.06
CA PRO A 13 -22.99 3.78 3.01
C PRO A 13 -21.78 4.69 3.27
N ASN A 14 -22.01 5.93 3.69
CA ASN A 14 -21.00 6.93 3.98
C ASN A 14 -20.10 6.61 5.20
N LEU A 15 -20.47 5.64 6.05
CA LEU A 15 -19.65 5.17 7.18
C LEU A 15 -18.95 3.84 6.90
N LYS A 16 -19.27 3.16 5.79
CA LYS A 16 -18.66 1.86 5.47
C LYS A 16 -17.15 1.99 5.27
N GLY A 17 -16.69 3.06 4.64
CA GLY A 17 -15.27 3.35 4.47
C GLY A 17 -14.55 3.39 5.82
N THR A 18 -15.08 4.18 6.78
CA THR A 18 -14.54 4.27 8.14
C THR A 18 -14.48 2.92 8.86
N VAL A 19 -15.53 2.10 8.75
CA VAL A 19 -15.58 0.77 9.38
C VAL A 19 -14.53 -0.16 8.76
N VAL A 20 -14.41 -0.17 7.43
CA VAL A 20 -13.45 -1.01 6.70
C VAL A 20 -12.02 -0.57 7.04
N GLY A 21 -11.73 0.74 7.02
CA GLY A 21 -10.43 1.28 7.43
C GLY A 21 -10.06 0.92 8.87
N ALA A 22 -11.01 1.00 9.81
CA ALA A 22 -10.77 0.61 11.20
C ALA A 22 -10.42 -0.89 11.34
N ILE A 23 -10.99 -1.76 10.49
CA ILE A 23 -10.62 -3.18 10.42
C ILE A 23 -9.19 -3.32 9.90
N GLY A 24 -8.81 -2.56 8.85
CA GLY A 24 -7.44 -2.50 8.35
C GLY A 24 -6.44 -2.11 9.45
N SER A 25 -6.70 -1.02 10.16
CA SER A 25 -5.87 -0.57 11.29
C SER A 25 -5.77 -1.63 12.40
N ALA A 26 -6.88 -2.30 12.73
CA ALA A 26 -6.86 -3.39 13.71
C ALA A 26 -6.03 -4.59 13.25
N ALA A 27 -6.09 -4.94 11.96
CA ALA A 27 -5.26 -6.00 11.39
C ALA A 27 -3.77 -5.65 11.39
N TYR A 28 -3.44 -4.41 11.00
CA TYR A 28 -2.08 -3.89 11.05
C TYR A 28 -1.48 -4.01 12.45
N ALA A 29 -2.23 -3.56 13.48
CA ALA A 29 -1.79 -3.62 14.86
C ALA A 29 -1.69 -5.05 15.42
N ALA A 30 -2.65 -5.92 15.07
CA ALA A 30 -2.71 -7.28 15.57
C ALA A 30 -1.72 -8.24 14.88
N LYS A 31 -1.23 -7.91 13.68
CA LYS A 31 -0.35 -8.77 12.86
C LYS A 31 -0.96 -10.18 12.75
N GLY A 32 -0.15 -11.24 12.95
CA GLY A 32 -0.61 -12.63 12.88
C GLY A 32 -1.79 -12.97 13.81
N ALA A 33 -1.99 -12.24 14.91
CA ALA A 33 -3.14 -12.45 15.78
C ALA A 33 -4.50 -12.10 15.13
N PHE A 34 -4.49 -11.44 13.96
CA PHE A 34 -5.69 -11.16 13.18
C PHE A 34 -6.25 -12.38 12.42
N GLU A 35 -5.46 -13.44 12.25
CA GLU A 35 -5.81 -14.61 11.43
C GLU A 35 -7.24 -15.17 11.68
N PRO A 36 -7.75 -15.29 12.93
CA PRO A 36 -9.10 -15.82 13.18
C PRO A 36 -10.23 -14.99 12.55
N TYR A 37 -9.98 -13.73 12.21
CA TYR A 37 -10.97 -12.82 11.63
C TYR A 37 -10.80 -12.62 10.13
N PHE A 38 -9.71 -13.12 9.55
CA PHE A 38 -9.35 -12.86 8.16
C PHE A 38 -10.41 -13.33 7.17
N ASP A 39 -10.87 -14.57 7.28
CA ASP A 39 -11.77 -15.17 6.29
C ASP A 39 -13.12 -14.42 6.23
N VAL A 40 -13.68 -14.07 7.40
CA VAL A 40 -14.95 -13.31 7.47
C VAL A 40 -14.78 -11.87 6.98
N CYS A 41 -13.63 -11.24 7.25
CA CYS A 41 -13.32 -9.91 6.73
C CYS A 41 -13.16 -9.91 5.21
N MET A 42 -12.40 -10.86 4.65
CA MET A 42 -12.21 -10.99 3.21
C MET A 42 -13.55 -11.22 2.50
N GLN A 43 -14.41 -12.09 3.02
CA GLN A 43 -15.73 -12.35 2.45
C GLN A 43 -16.59 -11.08 2.35
N ARG A 44 -16.52 -10.19 3.35
CA ARG A 44 -17.34 -8.97 3.41
C ARG A 44 -16.74 -7.77 2.69
N ILE A 45 -15.40 -7.67 2.63
CA ILE A 45 -14.70 -6.52 2.05
C ILE A 45 -14.45 -6.69 0.55
N THR A 46 -14.21 -7.92 0.08
CA THR A 46 -13.91 -8.20 -1.34
C THR A 46 -14.97 -7.66 -2.32
N PRO A 47 -16.30 -7.71 -2.02
CA PRO A 47 -17.31 -7.09 -2.87
C PRO A 47 -17.08 -5.59 -3.14
N PHE A 48 -16.49 -4.85 -2.19
CA PHE A 48 -16.23 -3.42 -2.34
C PHE A 48 -15.10 -3.12 -3.32
N LEU A 49 -14.19 -4.06 -3.55
CA LEU A 49 -13.11 -3.91 -4.54
C LEU A 49 -13.65 -3.79 -5.98
N SER A 50 -14.88 -4.24 -6.22
CA SER A 50 -15.52 -4.26 -7.55
C SER A 50 -16.55 -3.15 -7.75
N LEU A 51 -16.66 -2.20 -6.81
CA LEU A 51 -17.56 -1.05 -6.97
C LEU A 51 -17.13 -0.19 -8.16
N LYS A 52 -18.13 0.39 -8.84
CA LYS A 52 -17.95 1.16 -10.08
C LYS A 52 -18.58 2.54 -10.03
N GLY A 53 -19.29 2.89 -8.95
CA GLY A 53 -19.79 4.24 -8.75
C GLY A 53 -18.67 5.25 -8.46
N GLU A 54 -19.01 6.52 -8.58
CA GLU A 54 -18.16 7.66 -8.24
C GLU A 54 -18.44 8.14 -6.80
N GLY A 55 -17.64 9.08 -6.29
CA GLY A 55 -17.80 9.64 -4.94
C GLY A 55 -17.57 8.60 -3.83
N ASP A 56 -18.50 8.48 -2.89
CA ASP A 56 -18.41 7.58 -1.72
C ASP A 56 -18.11 6.11 -2.10
N GLU A 57 -18.63 5.62 -3.24
CA GLU A 57 -18.34 4.24 -3.68
C GLU A 57 -16.90 4.05 -4.15
N GLN A 58 -16.34 5.06 -4.83
CA GLN A 58 -14.96 5.06 -5.29
C GLN A 58 -13.99 5.18 -4.11
N GLU A 59 -14.33 6.02 -3.13
CA GLU A 59 -13.59 6.16 -1.87
C GLU A 59 -13.60 4.83 -1.09
N LEU A 60 -14.79 4.22 -0.92
CA LEU A 60 -14.92 2.93 -0.26
C LEU A 60 -14.11 1.83 -0.96
N ARG A 61 -14.06 1.85 -2.30
CA ARG A 61 -13.22 0.93 -3.08
C ARG A 61 -11.73 1.12 -2.78
N GLY A 62 -11.23 2.35 -2.74
CA GLY A 62 -9.85 2.66 -2.37
C GLY A 62 -9.51 2.14 -0.96
N ILE A 63 -10.35 2.48 0.02
CA ILE A 63 -10.19 2.03 1.41
C ILE A 63 -10.23 0.49 1.52
N ALA A 64 -11.12 -0.16 0.78
CA ALA A 64 -11.19 -1.62 0.74
C ALA A 64 -9.91 -2.23 0.17
N GLN A 65 -9.31 -1.62 -0.85
CA GLN A 65 -8.06 -2.08 -1.44
C GLN A 65 -6.90 -2.00 -0.44
N ASP A 66 -6.72 -0.86 0.23
CA ASP A 66 -5.69 -0.68 1.26
C ASP A 66 -5.91 -1.57 2.48
N THR A 67 -7.17 -1.80 2.84
CA THR A 67 -7.51 -2.73 3.91
C THR A 67 -7.11 -4.15 3.52
N VAL A 68 -7.43 -4.60 2.31
CA VAL A 68 -7.10 -5.96 1.84
C VAL A 68 -5.59 -6.18 1.75
N SER A 69 -4.80 -5.20 1.29
CA SER A 69 -3.33 -5.32 1.32
C SER A 69 -2.80 -5.43 2.76
N THR A 70 -3.36 -4.65 3.68
CA THR A 70 -3.04 -4.71 5.11
C THR A 70 -3.39 -6.08 5.71
N LEU A 71 -4.56 -6.64 5.35
CA LEU A 71 -4.95 -7.99 5.77
C LEU A 71 -3.94 -9.03 5.26
N ALA A 72 -3.51 -8.93 4.00
CA ALA A 72 -2.51 -9.83 3.42
C ALA A 72 -1.18 -9.78 4.18
N SER A 73 -0.74 -8.58 4.57
CA SER A 73 0.45 -8.39 5.40
C SER A 73 0.30 -9.02 6.79
N ALA A 74 -0.87 -8.84 7.42
CA ALA A 74 -1.13 -9.35 8.77
C ALA A 74 -1.13 -10.89 8.85
N VAL A 75 -1.70 -11.59 7.86
CA VAL A 75 -1.82 -13.06 7.87
C VAL A 75 -0.73 -13.80 7.09
N GLY A 76 0.06 -13.07 6.30
CA GLY A 76 1.14 -13.62 5.49
C GLY A 76 0.68 -14.36 4.22
N LYS A 77 1.67 -14.82 3.46
CA LYS A 77 1.50 -15.32 2.10
C LYS A 77 0.58 -16.54 1.98
N GLU A 78 0.72 -17.53 2.86
CA GLU A 78 0.01 -18.81 2.73
C GLU A 78 -1.51 -18.63 2.89
N LYS A 79 -1.93 -17.85 3.89
CA LYS A 79 -3.34 -17.58 4.16
C LYS A 79 -3.97 -16.68 3.09
N PHE A 80 -3.22 -15.71 2.56
CA PHE A 80 -3.73 -14.80 1.52
C PHE A 80 -3.72 -15.40 0.10
N ARG A 81 -2.89 -16.43 -0.16
CA ARG A 81 -2.67 -17.00 -1.50
C ARG A 81 -3.94 -17.34 -2.29
N PRO A 82 -5.02 -17.90 -1.70
CA PRO A 82 -6.26 -18.19 -2.45
C PRO A 82 -6.93 -16.95 -3.06
N PHE A 83 -6.69 -15.77 -2.50
CA PHE A 83 -7.31 -14.50 -2.92
C PHE A 83 -6.40 -13.67 -3.83
N ARG A 84 -5.08 -13.91 -3.76
CA ARG A 84 -4.03 -13.11 -4.41
C ARG A 84 -4.33 -12.78 -5.87
N ASP A 85 -4.57 -13.78 -6.71
CA ASP A 85 -4.73 -13.58 -8.15
C ASP A 85 -6.03 -12.83 -8.48
N GLY A 86 -7.09 -13.06 -7.69
CA GLY A 86 -8.33 -12.31 -7.80
C GLY A 86 -8.15 -10.83 -7.44
N CYS A 87 -7.53 -10.56 -6.29
CA CYS A 87 -7.27 -9.19 -5.85
C CYS A 87 -6.34 -8.44 -6.80
N LEU A 88 -5.23 -9.05 -7.23
CA LEU A 88 -4.31 -8.42 -8.19
C LEU A 88 -5.02 -8.03 -9.48
N ASN A 89 -5.86 -8.91 -10.04
CA ASN A 89 -6.61 -8.58 -11.25
C ASN A 89 -7.57 -7.40 -11.05
N ILE A 90 -8.21 -7.31 -9.88
CA ILE A 90 -9.09 -6.17 -9.56
C ILE A 90 -8.28 -4.87 -9.44
N VAL A 91 -7.13 -4.90 -8.76
CA VAL A 91 -6.24 -3.74 -8.60
C VAL A 91 -5.71 -3.26 -9.95
N PHE A 92 -5.28 -4.17 -10.82
CA PHE A 92 -4.85 -3.77 -12.17
C PHE A 92 -5.99 -3.10 -12.96
N GLY A 93 -7.23 -3.58 -12.84
CA GLY A 93 -8.38 -2.91 -13.43
C GLY A 93 -8.73 -1.57 -12.78
N ALA A 94 -8.33 -1.33 -11.52
CA ALA A 94 -8.52 -0.04 -10.85
C ALA A 94 -7.60 1.05 -11.42
N ILE A 95 -6.39 0.69 -11.83
CA ILE A 95 -5.42 1.62 -12.44
C ILE A 95 -5.94 2.19 -13.77
N GLU A 96 -6.65 1.38 -14.55
CA GLU A 96 -7.25 1.79 -15.82
C GLU A 96 -8.34 2.85 -15.68
N LEU A 97 -8.86 3.08 -14.46
CA LEU A 97 -9.87 4.10 -14.18
C LEU A 97 -9.29 5.52 -14.04
N ASN A 98 -7.96 5.67 -14.07
CA ASN A 98 -7.26 6.96 -14.03
C ASN A 98 -7.64 7.90 -12.86
N SER A 99 -8.14 7.34 -11.75
CA SER A 99 -8.33 8.10 -10.52
C SER A 99 -6.99 8.22 -9.76
N PRO A 100 -6.58 9.43 -9.35
CA PRO A 100 -5.39 9.62 -8.53
C PRO A 100 -5.39 8.77 -7.25
N THR A 101 -6.50 8.80 -6.50
CA THR A 101 -6.68 8.02 -5.26
C THR A 101 -6.60 6.52 -5.50
N LEU A 102 -7.33 5.98 -6.49
CA LEU A 102 -7.28 4.53 -6.76
C LEU A 102 -5.91 4.08 -7.25
N ARG A 103 -5.22 4.93 -8.00
CA ARG A 103 -3.84 4.67 -8.44
C ARG A 103 -2.89 4.62 -7.25
N GLU A 104 -2.96 5.57 -6.32
CA GLU A 104 -2.18 5.58 -5.08
C GLU A 104 -2.41 4.28 -4.27
N CYS A 105 -3.67 3.96 -3.97
CA CYS A 105 -4.03 2.71 -3.29
C CYS A 105 -3.48 1.47 -4.03
N SER A 106 -3.36 1.53 -5.36
CA SER A 106 -2.83 0.41 -6.17
C SER A 106 -1.33 0.25 -6.01
N MET A 107 -0.59 1.35 -5.92
CA MET A 107 0.85 1.32 -5.63
C MET A 107 1.11 0.81 -4.21
N ILE A 108 0.32 1.24 -3.23
CA ILE A 108 0.39 0.73 -1.85
C ILE A 108 0.12 -0.78 -1.82
N PHE A 109 -0.89 -1.24 -2.55
CA PHE A 109 -1.23 -2.65 -2.66
C PHE A 109 -0.08 -3.48 -3.25
N PHE A 110 0.52 -3.03 -4.36
CA PHE A 110 1.65 -3.71 -4.98
C PHE A 110 2.87 -3.75 -4.07
N GLY A 111 3.22 -2.62 -3.43
CA GLY A 111 4.34 -2.56 -2.49
C GLY A 111 4.14 -3.52 -1.31
N THR A 112 2.92 -3.61 -0.79
CA THR A 112 2.58 -4.53 0.30
C THR A 112 2.70 -5.99 -0.15
N LEU A 113 2.17 -6.36 -1.32
CA LEU A 113 2.30 -7.73 -1.82
C LEU A 113 3.74 -8.09 -2.18
N ALA A 114 4.54 -7.14 -2.68
CA ALA A 114 5.97 -7.36 -2.90
C ALA A 114 6.69 -7.73 -1.59
N LYS A 115 6.34 -7.08 -0.46
CA LYS A 115 6.86 -7.43 0.87
C LYS A 115 6.36 -8.79 1.37
N VAL A 116 5.10 -9.15 1.11
CA VAL A 116 4.51 -10.42 1.58
C VAL A 116 5.02 -11.63 0.81
N TYR A 117 5.22 -11.49 -0.50
CA TYR A 117 5.57 -12.59 -1.40
C TYR A 117 7.05 -12.63 -1.77
N GLU A 118 7.80 -11.54 -1.54
CA GLU A 118 9.23 -11.43 -1.78
C GLU A 118 9.61 -11.95 -3.18
N SER A 119 10.48 -12.97 -3.25
CA SER A 119 10.92 -13.59 -4.51
C SER A 119 9.78 -14.15 -5.36
N GLU A 120 8.66 -14.56 -4.77
CA GLU A 120 7.50 -15.06 -5.51
C GLU A 120 6.75 -13.95 -6.24
N PHE A 121 6.95 -12.68 -5.86
CA PHE A 121 6.32 -11.54 -6.51
C PHE A 121 6.86 -11.26 -7.91
N VAL A 122 8.01 -11.84 -8.27
CA VAL A 122 8.68 -11.66 -9.58
C VAL A 122 7.75 -11.95 -10.77
N ALA A 123 6.81 -12.90 -10.61
CA ALA A 123 5.85 -13.26 -11.65
C ALA A 123 4.91 -12.11 -12.04
N TYR A 124 4.72 -11.13 -11.16
CA TYR A 124 3.82 -9.99 -11.38
C TYR A 124 4.53 -8.73 -11.87
N LEU A 125 5.86 -8.64 -11.70
CA LEU A 125 6.65 -7.47 -12.11
C LEU A 125 6.46 -7.05 -13.57
N PRO A 126 6.31 -7.97 -14.56
CA PRO A 126 6.06 -7.58 -15.94
C PRO A 126 4.78 -6.73 -16.15
N ARG A 127 3.81 -6.82 -15.22
CA ARG A 127 2.58 -6.02 -15.24
C ARG A 127 2.60 -4.86 -14.25
N VAL A 128 3.23 -5.04 -13.09
CA VAL A 128 3.34 -4.01 -12.04
C VAL A 128 4.27 -2.86 -12.46
N MET A 129 5.48 -3.16 -12.94
CA MET A 129 6.48 -2.13 -13.22
C MET A 129 6.04 -1.12 -14.31
N PRO A 130 5.41 -1.54 -15.43
CA PRO A 130 4.85 -0.59 -16.38
C PRO A 130 3.81 0.34 -15.75
N ALA A 131 2.96 -0.17 -14.86
CA ALA A 131 1.96 0.65 -14.17
C ALA A 131 2.60 1.66 -13.20
N VAL A 132 3.68 1.26 -12.51
CA VAL A 132 4.47 2.16 -11.65
C VAL A 132 5.09 3.27 -12.49
N PHE A 133 5.79 2.96 -13.58
CA PHE A 133 6.41 3.97 -14.44
C PHE A 133 5.37 4.90 -15.09
N ALA A 134 4.24 4.35 -15.53
CA ALA A 134 3.13 5.14 -16.04
C ALA A 134 2.53 6.07 -14.98
N SER A 135 2.58 5.70 -13.71
CA SER A 135 2.14 6.54 -12.59
C SER A 135 3.12 7.67 -12.30
N LEU A 136 4.43 7.40 -12.37
CA LEU A 136 5.49 8.41 -12.17
C LEU A 136 5.58 9.43 -13.31
N GLY A 137 5.16 9.06 -14.51
CA GLY A 137 5.18 9.94 -15.69
C GLY A 137 4.02 10.93 -15.77
N GLN A 138 3.09 10.93 -14.81
CA GLN A 138 1.94 11.83 -14.82
C GLN A 138 2.26 13.14 -14.11
N SER A 139 1.69 14.24 -14.60
CA SER A 139 1.73 15.51 -13.88
C SER A 139 0.95 15.36 -12.57
N GLU A 140 1.54 15.78 -11.45
CA GLU A 140 0.82 15.91 -10.20
C GLU A 140 -0.26 16.99 -10.37
N GLU A 141 -1.52 16.58 -10.35
CA GLU A 141 -2.64 17.51 -10.24
C GLU A 141 -2.75 17.90 -8.77
N ASP A 142 -2.18 19.07 -8.41
CA ASP A 142 -2.40 19.69 -7.11
C ASP A 142 -3.86 20.15 -7.01
N ASP A 143 -4.74 19.27 -6.52
CA ASP A 143 -6.14 19.58 -6.22
C ASP A 143 -6.29 20.39 -4.92
N GLY A 144 -5.19 20.89 -4.34
CA GLY A 144 -5.20 21.69 -3.11
C GLY A 144 -5.67 20.93 -1.87
N SER A 145 -5.86 19.61 -1.95
CA SER A 145 -6.24 18.74 -0.83
C SER A 145 -5.02 18.40 0.03
N VAL A 146 -4.39 19.43 0.60
CA VAL A 146 -3.39 19.24 1.65
C VAL A 146 -4.09 18.60 2.85
N LEU A 147 -3.79 17.33 3.13
CA LEU A 147 -4.19 16.69 4.39
C LEU A 147 -3.74 17.60 5.54
N PRO A 148 -4.64 17.98 6.47
CA PRO A 148 -4.23 18.76 7.63
C PRO A 148 -3.04 18.05 8.31
N SER A 149 -1.96 18.78 8.60
CA SER A 149 -0.72 18.20 9.16
C SER A 149 -0.94 17.36 10.44
N GLU A 150 -2.09 17.50 11.09
CA GLU A 150 -2.51 16.68 12.21
C GLU A 150 -2.83 15.22 11.84
N MET A 151 -3.29 14.93 10.62
CA MET A 151 -3.53 13.55 10.15
C MET A 151 -2.23 12.83 9.76
N ILE A 152 -1.22 13.55 9.28
CA ILE A 152 0.10 13.00 8.91
C ILE A 152 0.86 12.54 10.16
N LYS A 153 0.65 13.18 11.31
CA LYS A 153 1.26 12.80 12.59
C LYS A 153 0.90 11.39 13.07
N GLY A 154 -0.20 10.81 12.58
CA GLY A 154 -0.62 9.45 12.93
C GLY A 154 0.05 8.34 12.12
N PHE A 155 0.75 8.68 11.04
CA PHE A 155 1.30 7.71 10.07
C PHE A 155 2.82 7.58 10.14
N LYS A 156 3.43 7.84 11.30
CA LYS A 156 4.86 7.54 11.51
C LYS A 156 5.09 6.08 11.15
N ALA A 157 5.89 5.85 10.11
CA ALA A 157 6.48 4.54 9.87
C ALA A 157 7.15 4.10 11.17
N ALA A 158 6.94 2.85 11.56
CA ALA A 158 7.68 2.27 12.67
C ALA A 158 9.18 2.50 12.37
N ASP A 159 9.82 3.30 13.21
CA ASP A 159 11.27 3.43 13.25
C ASP A 159 11.80 1.98 13.35
N ASP A 160 12.49 1.51 12.31
CA ASP A 160 13.38 0.36 12.42
C ASP A 160 14.47 0.83 13.39
N ASP A 161 14.49 0.27 14.60
CA ASP A 161 15.61 0.39 15.53
C ASP A 161 16.83 -0.27 14.86
N GLU A 162 17.54 0.47 14.01
CA GLU A 162 18.93 0.16 13.66
C GLU A 162 19.80 0.61 14.82
N ASP A 163 20.30 -0.37 15.57
CA ASP A 163 21.31 -0.21 16.62
C ASP A 163 22.47 0.68 16.12
N GLU A 164 22.69 1.81 16.80
CA GLU A 164 23.86 2.68 16.60
C GLU A 164 25.16 1.91 16.87
N ALA A 165 25.87 1.53 15.80
CA ALA A 165 27.29 1.19 15.89
C ALA A 165 28.11 2.46 15.64
N GLU A 166 28.87 2.87 16.66
CA GLU A 166 29.70 4.08 16.65
C GLU A 166 30.72 4.14 15.50
N GLU A 167 31.01 5.39 15.13
CA GLU A 167 31.85 5.92 14.06
C GLU A 167 33.21 5.24 13.86
N ASP A 168 33.65 5.14 12.60
CA ASP A 168 35.07 5.32 12.30
C ASP A 168 35.25 6.29 11.11
N SER A 169 35.88 7.41 11.42
CA SER A 169 36.10 8.57 10.57
C SER A 169 37.27 8.34 9.60
N ALA A 170 36.98 8.05 8.33
CA ALA A 170 37.95 8.23 7.24
C ALA A 170 37.27 8.21 5.86
N PHE A 171 36.46 9.23 5.56
CA PHE A 171 36.11 9.53 4.17
C PHE A 171 37.04 10.63 3.66
N VAL A 172 37.89 10.27 2.70
CA VAL A 172 38.74 11.19 1.94
C VAL A 172 37.86 11.83 0.88
N ASP A 173 37.74 13.16 0.91
CA ASP A 173 36.94 13.94 -0.03
C ASP A 173 37.54 13.84 -1.44
N VAL A 174 36.76 13.36 -2.41
CA VAL A 174 37.18 13.07 -3.80
C VAL A 174 37.04 14.30 -4.71
N GLU A 175 37.00 15.51 -4.16
CA GLU A 175 36.84 16.74 -4.97
C GLU A 175 38.16 17.43 -5.39
N ASP A 176 39.32 16.93 -4.97
CA ASP A 176 40.64 17.49 -5.35
C ASP A 176 41.42 16.64 -6.38
N VAL A 177 40.72 15.98 -7.32
CA VAL A 177 41.39 15.38 -8.49
C VAL A 177 41.50 16.42 -9.61
N ASP A 178 42.55 17.24 -9.54
CA ASP A 178 42.99 18.12 -10.62
C ASP A 178 43.41 17.28 -11.84
N LEU A 179 42.54 17.22 -12.86
CA LEU A 179 42.86 16.65 -14.17
C LEU A 179 43.62 17.70 -15.00
N GLY A 180 44.87 17.90 -14.62
CA GLY A 180 45.88 18.62 -15.40
C GLY A 180 46.52 17.70 -16.42
N ASP A 181 46.14 17.93 -17.68
CA ASP A 181 46.72 17.45 -18.93
C ASP A 181 48.25 17.70 -18.98
N ASP A 182 49.10 16.69 -19.24
CA ASP A 182 50.31 16.90 -20.06
C ASP A 182 50.94 15.61 -20.61
N ASP A 183 51.48 15.81 -21.79
CA ASP A 183 51.95 14.95 -22.86
C ASP A 183 53.27 14.20 -22.56
N SER A 184 53.49 13.15 -23.34
CA SER A 184 54.81 12.65 -23.82
C SER A 184 55.90 12.18 -22.84
N THR A 185 56.30 10.91 -22.98
CA THR A 185 57.64 10.51 -23.49
C THR A 185 57.60 9.06 -23.99
#